data_AF-A0A8T1E4T8-F1
#
_entry.id   AF-A0A8T1E4T8-F1
#
_cell.length_a   1.000
_cell.length_b   1.000
_cell.length_c   1.000
_cell.angle_alpha   90.00
_cell.angle_beta   90.00
_cell.angle_gamma   90.00
#
_symmetry.space_group_name_H-M   'P 1'
#
loop_
_entity.id
_entity.type
_entity.pdbx_description
1 polymer ?
#
loop_
_entity_poly.entity_id
_entity_poly.type
_entity_poly.pdbx_seq_one_letter_code
_entity_poly.pdbx_strand_id
1 'polypeptide(L)'
;MSTTNKGFSYIFNTSKEDHKTAKVLSGYKPKAAVVLQNLSSFYAQTRDAIDRAQGVLFATCYKVKTDSLNVNKKEMDVLTARVFRYFLLLKGLNRANPAVKRVEAAVAHSECSLAEHLVWSSHLATLHNFL
;
A
#
# COMPACT_ATOMS: atom_id res chain seq x y z
N MET A 1 -45.82 -0.03 0.61
CA MET A 1 -44.48 -0.50 0.21
C MET A 1 -44.01 0.36 -0.95
N SER A 2 -42.94 1.14 -0.77
CA SER A 2 -42.39 1.97 -1.85
C SER A 2 -41.68 1.06 -2.86
N THR A 3 -42.21 0.99 -4.08
CA THR A 3 -41.61 0.29 -5.21
C THR A 3 -40.44 1.11 -5.74
N THR A 4 -39.28 1.02 -5.07
CA THR A 4 -38.06 1.61 -5.60
C THR A 4 -37.79 1.01 -6.99
N ASN A 5 -37.82 1.87 -8.01
CA ASN A 5 -37.58 1.48 -9.40
C ASN A 5 -36.24 0.71 -9.49
N LYS A 6 -36.26 -0.43 -10.21
CA LYS A 6 -35.11 -1.35 -10.38
C LYS A 6 -33.83 -0.63 -10.83
N GLY A 7 -33.95 0.42 -11.66
CA GLY A 7 -32.84 1.26 -12.10
C GLY A 7 -32.19 2.05 -10.96
N PHE A 8 -32.98 2.61 -10.04
CA PHE A 8 -32.42 3.28 -8.85
C PHE A 8 -31.78 2.26 -7.91
N SER A 9 -32.41 1.10 -7.70
CA SER A 9 -31.82 0.03 -6.89
C SER A 9 -30.48 -0.44 -7.46
N TYR A 10 -30.34 -0.52 -8.78
CA TYR A 10 -29.08 -0.83 -9.45
C TYR A 10 -28.04 0.26 -9.16
N ILE A 11 -28.33 1.53 -9.47
CA ILE A 11 -27.39 2.66 -9.28
C ILE A 11 -26.86 2.75 -7.83
N PHE A 12 -27.73 2.56 -6.83
CA PHE A 12 -27.32 2.64 -5.42
C PHE A 12 -26.57 1.40 -4.93
N ASN A 13 -26.82 0.23 -5.52
CA ASN A 13 -26.17 -1.01 -5.08
C ASN A 13 -24.88 -1.34 -5.86
N THR A 14 -24.70 -0.82 -7.08
CA THR A 14 -23.54 -1.14 -7.94
C THR A 14 -22.22 -0.95 -7.22
N SER A 15 -21.98 0.22 -6.59
CA SER A 15 -20.73 0.47 -5.86
C SER A 15 -20.49 -0.53 -4.71
N LYS A 16 -21.55 -0.95 -4.01
CA LYS A 16 -21.47 -1.94 -2.94
C LYS A 16 -21.17 -3.34 -3.47
N GLU A 17 -21.77 -3.72 -4.60
CA GLU A 17 -21.51 -5.01 -5.25
C GLU A 17 -20.13 -5.04 -5.92
N ASP A 18 -19.69 -3.94 -6.51
CA ASP A 18 -18.33 -3.79 -7.06
C ASP A 18 -17.29 -3.94 -5.96
N HIS A 19 -17.51 -3.31 -4.80
CA HIS A 19 -16.60 -3.44 -3.65
C HIS A 19 -16.53 -4.89 -3.13
N LYS A 20 -17.66 -5.62 -3.10
CA LYS A 20 -17.67 -7.06 -2.76
C LYS A 20 -16.94 -7.89 -3.80
N THR A 21 -17.14 -7.60 -5.08
CA THR A 21 -16.50 -8.30 -6.20
C THR A 21 -14.99 -8.09 -6.16
N ALA A 22 -14.54 -6.85 -5.98
CA ALA A 22 -13.12 -6.51 -5.81
C ALA A 22 -12.48 -7.27 -4.63
N LYS A 23 -13.20 -7.43 -3.51
CA LYS A 23 -12.75 -8.24 -2.37
C LYS A 23 -12.57 -9.71 -2.74
N VAL A 24 -13.57 -10.31 -3.40
CA VAL A 24 -13.51 -11.71 -3.85
C VAL A 24 -12.34 -11.92 -4.81
N LEU A 25 -12.17 -11.02 -5.78
CA LEU A 25 -11.03 -11.06 -6.72
C LEU A 25 -9.67 -10.88 -6.03
N SER A 26 -9.65 -10.22 -4.86
CA SER A 26 -8.46 -10.06 -4.03
C SER A 26 -8.26 -11.19 -3.02
N GLY A 27 -9.06 -12.27 -3.08
CA GLY A 27 -8.98 -13.43 -2.18
C GLY A 27 -9.75 -13.29 -0.86
N TYR A 28 -10.47 -12.18 -0.63
CA TYR A 28 -11.23 -11.94 0.59
C TYR A 28 -12.68 -12.43 0.48
N LYS A 29 -13.30 -12.74 1.63
CA LYS A 29 -14.76 -12.94 1.69
C LYS A 29 -15.47 -11.62 1.32
N PRO A 30 -16.65 -11.65 0.66
CA PRO A 30 -17.34 -10.44 0.19
C PRO A 30 -17.61 -9.39 1.28
N LYS A 31 -17.88 -9.85 2.50
CA LYS A 31 -18.18 -9.00 3.67
C LYS A 31 -17.00 -8.87 4.64
N ALA A 32 -15.82 -9.38 4.30
CA ALA A 32 -14.66 -9.27 5.18
C ALA A 32 -14.28 -7.80 5.38
N ALA A 33 -13.94 -7.46 6.63
CA ALA A 33 -13.21 -6.23 6.90
C ALA A 33 -11.80 -6.39 6.33
N VAL A 34 -11.36 -5.41 5.54
CA VAL A 34 -9.99 -5.37 5.01
C VAL A 34 -9.22 -4.39 5.86
N VAL A 35 -8.31 -4.90 6.68
CA VAL A 35 -7.41 -4.06 7.46
C VAL A 35 -6.24 -3.69 6.55
N LEU A 36 -6.16 -2.41 6.19
CA LEU A 36 -5.02 -1.91 5.43
C LEU A 36 -3.81 -1.80 6.36
N GLN A 37 -2.66 -2.31 5.90
CA GLN A 37 -1.41 -2.09 6.62
C GLN A 37 -1.09 -0.60 6.59
N ASN A 38 -0.91 -0.01 7.78
CA ASN A 38 -0.53 1.38 7.93
C ASN A 38 0.90 1.47 8.49
N LEU A 39 1.47 2.67 8.46
CA LEU A 39 2.77 2.95 9.06
C LEU A 39 2.65 3.40 10.52
N SER A 40 1.46 3.27 11.14
CA SER A 40 1.21 3.83 12.47
C SER A 40 1.83 3.02 13.62
N SER A 41 2.42 1.86 13.35
CA SER A 41 3.16 1.10 14.35
C SER A 41 4.60 1.61 14.55
N PHE A 42 5.15 2.35 13.59
CA PHE A 42 6.50 2.87 13.66
C PHE A 42 6.61 4.11 14.57
N TYR A 43 7.76 4.27 15.22
CA TYR A 43 8.13 5.48 15.97
C TYR A 43 8.19 6.70 15.04
N ALA A 44 7.97 7.90 15.60
CA ALA A 44 7.94 9.16 14.83
C ALA A 44 9.22 9.37 14.00
N GLN A 45 10.40 9.21 14.61
CA GLN A 45 11.68 9.32 13.91
C GLN A 45 11.81 8.34 12.74
N THR A 46 11.30 7.12 12.90
CA THR A 46 11.28 6.11 11.83
C THR A 46 10.32 6.50 10.71
N ARG A 47 9.17 7.08 11.04
CA ARG A 47 8.22 7.59 10.03
C ARG A 47 8.80 8.73 9.22
N ASP A 48 9.56 9.63 9.84
CA ASP A 48 10.21 10.73 9.11
C ASP A 48 11.20 10.18 8.06
N ALA A 49 11.94 9.13 8.40
CA ALA A 49 12.81 8.45 7.46
C ALA A 49 12.04 7.72 6.35
N ILE A 50 10.94 7.04 6.70
CA ILE A 50 10.05 6.40 5.73
C ILE A 50 9.43 7.45 4.78
N ASP A 51 9.09 8.64 5.27
CA ASP A 51 8.52 9.72 4.46
C ASP A 51 9.54 10.28 3.45
N ARG A 52 10.81 10.41 3.86
CA ARG A 52 11.90 10.75 2.93
C ARG A 52 12.06 9.66 1.86
N ALA A 53 12.10 8.39 2.27
CA ALA A 53 12.20 7.25 1.33
C ALA A 53 10.98 7.18 0.39
N GLN A 54 9.76 7.43 0.89
CA GLN A 54 8.52 7.49 0.11
C GLN A 54 8.60 8.59 -0.95
N GLY A 55 9.11 9.77 -0.58
CA GLY A 55 9.35 10.86 -1.51
C GLY A 55 10.23 10.46 -2.69
N VAL A 56 11.34 9.77 -2.42
CA VAL A 56 12.24 9.29 -3.47
C VAL A 56 11.60 8.15 -4.26
N LEU A 57 10.97 7.18 -3.59
CA LEU A 57 10.38 5.99 -4.22
C LEU A 57 9.37 6.39 -5.30
N PHE A 58 8.47 7.31 -4.97
CA PHE A 58 7.38 7.76 -5.85
C PHE A 58 7.69 9.03 -6.64
N ALA A 59 8.91 9.58 -6.59
CA ALA A 59 9.28 10.81 -7.29
C ALA A 59 9.00 10.76 -8.81
N THR A 60 9.16 9.58 -9.43
CA THR A 60 8.93 9.35 -10.86
C THR A 60 7.50 8.93 -11.18
N CYS A 61 6.65 8.73 -10.16
CA CYS A 61 5.27 8.35 -10.37
C CYS A 61 4.47 9.57 -10.79
N TYR A 62 4.02 9.56 -12.05
CA TYR A 62 3.31 10.67 -12.66
C TYR A 62 2.08 11.06 -11.83
N LYS A 63 1.97 12.34 -11.48
CA LYS A 63 0.77 12.95 -10.91
C LYS A 63 0.27 12.38 -9.56
N VAL A 64 1.06 11.56 -8.87
CA VAL A 64 0.64 10.97 -7.58
C VAL A 64 0.31 12.03 -6.53
N LYS A 65 0.96 13.19 -6.58
CA LYS A 65 0.70 14.34 -5.71
C LYS A 65 -0.16 15.44 -6.34
N THR A 66 -0.72 15.22 -7.54
CA THR A 66 -1.61 16.20 -8.18
C THR A 66 -3.07 15.83 -7.92
N ASP A 67 -3.93 16.85 -7.86
CA ASP A 67 -5.35 16.74 -7.53
C ASP A 67 -6.13 15.74 -8.41
N SER A 68 -5.62 15.42 -9.61
CA SER A 68 -6.29 14.49 -10.52
C SER A 68 -6.33 13.03 -10.04
N LEU A 69 -5.36 12.59 -9.22
CA LEU A 69 -5.36 11.24 -8.66
C LEU A 69 -5.89 11.18 -7.22
N ASN A 70 -6.04 12.34 -6.55
CA ASN A 70 -6.55 12.48 -5.18
C ASN A 70 -5.98 11.46 -4.17
N VAL A 71 -4.69 11.10 -4.32
CA VAL A 71 -4.05 10.13 -3.43
C VAL A 71 -3.66 10.85 -2.15
N ASN A 72 -4.30 10.48 -1.04
CA ASN A 72 -4.01 11.10 0.25
C ASN A 72 -2.80 10.45 0.94
N LYS A 73 -2.30 11.08 2.02
CA LYS A 73 -1.14 10.59 2.77
C LYS A 73 -1.33 9.15 3.28
N LYS A 74 -2.53 8.78 3.74
CA LYS A 74 -2.80 7.43 4.25
C LYS A 74 -2.69 6.37 3.16
N GLU A 75 -3.17 6.67 1.96
CA GLU A 75 -3.05 5.77 0.81
C GLU A 75 -1.59 5.60 0.38
N MET A 76 -0.83 6.69 0.36
CA MET A 76 0.61 6.64 0.13
C MET A 76 1.33 5.78 1.19
N ASP A 77 0.95 5.89 2.45
CA ASP A 77 1.52 5.09 3.53
C ASP A 77 1.23 3.60 3.37
N VAL A 78 0.00 3.26 2.97
CA VAL A 78 -0.39 1.87 2.67
C VAL A 78 0.43 1.32 1.49
N LEU A 79 0.61 2.11 0.43
CA LEU A 79 1.42 1.71 -0.73
C LEU A 79 2.89 1.52 -0.34
N THR A 80 3.48 2.44 0.42
CA THR A 80 4.85 2.32 0.93
C THR A 80 5.01 1.08 1.80
N ALA A 81 4.11 0.87 2.77
CA ALA A 81 4.14 -0.30 3.65
C ALA A 81 4.11 -1.59 2.84
N ARG A 82 3.27 -1.64 1.80
CA ARG A 82 3.17 -2.82 0.94
C ARG A 82 4.44 -3.07 0.14
N VAL A 83 5.04 -2.04 -0.46
CA VAL A 83 6.32 -2.17 -1.19
C VAL A 83 7.43 -2.66 -0.25
N PHE A 84 7.55 -2.08 0.94
CA PHE A 84 8.57 -2.48 1.91
C PHE A 84 8.37 -3.90 2.42
N ARG A 85 7.13 -4.33 2.66
CA ARG A 85 6.83 -5.71 3.05
C ARG A 85 7.31 -6.72 2.00
N TYR A 86 7.03 -6.46 0.73
CA TYR A 86 7.38 -7.40 -0.35
C TYR A 86 8.82 -7.22 -0.89
N PHE A 87 9.55 -6.21 -0.44
CA PHE A 87 10.93 -5.96 -0.88
C PHE A 87 11.83 -7.19 -0.70
N LEU A 88 11.78 -7.84 0.46
CA LEU A 88 12.60 -9.01 0.75
C LEU A 88 12.29 -10.17 -0.20
N LEU A 89 11.01 -10.41 -0.49
CA LEU A 89 10.58 -11.42 -1.44
C LEU A 89 11.08 -11.08 -2.86
N LEU A 90 10.86 -9.84 -3.32
CA LEU A 90 11.31 -9.38 -4.64
C LEU A 90 12.83 -9.50 -4.81
N LYS A 91 13.59 -9.14 -3.76
CA LYS A 91 15.05 -9.24 -3.74
C LYS A 91 15.54 -10.69 -3.76
N GLY A 92 14.83 -11.60 -3.09
CA GLY A 92 15.10 -13.04 -3.13
C GLY A 92 14.88 -13.63 -4.52
N LEU A 93 13.83 -13.19 -5.22
CA LEU A 93 13.50 -13.66 -6.57
C LEU A 93 14.47 -13.13 -7.64
N ASN A 94 14.74 -11.83 -7.64
CA ASN A 94 15.67 -11.23 -8.60
C ASN A 94 16.29 -9.93 -8.07
N ARG A 95 17.56 -9.98 -7.67
CA ARG A 95 18.32 -8.81 -7.16
C ARG A 95 18.58 -7.74 -8.22
N ALA A 96 18.58 -8.10 -9.50
CA ALA A 96 18.79 -7.17 -10.61
C ALA A 96 17.49 -6.49 -11.06
N ASN A 97 16.34 -6.83 -10.44
CA ASN A 97 15.06 -6.23 -10.79
C ASN A 97 15.10 -4.70 -10.55
N PRO A 98 14.67 -3.87 -11.53
CA PRO A 98 14.63 -2.42 -11.39
C PRO A 98 13.85 -1.94 -10.16
N ALA A 99 12.79 -2.65 -9.76
CA ALA A 99 12.01 -2.32 -8.56
C ALA A 99 12.85 -2.48 -7.28
N VAL A 100 13.67 -3.54 -7.19
CA VAL A 100 14.58 -3.76 -6.05
C VAL A 100 15.61 -2.64 -6.01
N LYS A 101 16.19 -2.28 -7.16
CA LYS A 101 17.15 -1.16 -7.27
C LYS A 101 16.53 0.18 -6.88
N ARG A 102 15.27 0.41 -7.25
CA ARG A 102 14.55 1.63 -6.90
C ARG A 102 14.33 1.74 -5.39
N VAL A 103 13.94 0.65 -4.73
CA VAL A 103 13.77 0.62 -3.27
C VAL A 103 15.12 0.81 -2.56
N GLU A 104 16.18 0.13 -3.01
CA GLU A 104 17.54 0.31 -2.46
C GLU A 104 18.02 1.76 -2.58
N ALA A 105 17.81 2.39 -3.75
CA ALA A 105 18.14 3.80 -3.95
C ALA A 105 17.32 4.73 -3.04
N ALA A 106 16.01 4.48 -2.89
CA ALA A 106 15.14 5.29 -2.03
C ALA A 106 15.56 5.25 -0.56
N VAL A 107 15.96 4.08 -0.06
CA VAL A 107 16.46 3.89 1.31
C VAL A 107 17.83 4.56 1.51
N ALA A 108 18.73 4.43 0.52
CA ALA A 108 20.04 5.08 0.60
C ALA A 108 19.95 6.61 0.69
N HIS A 109 18.94 7.22 0.04
CA HIS A 109 18.71 8.66 0.08
C HIS A 109 17.97 9.14 1.34
N SER A 110 17.37 8.24 2.12
CA SER A 110 16.62 8.62 3.33
C SER A 110 17.50 8.72 4.59
N GLU A 111 18.82 8.61 4.43
CA GLU A 111 19.82 8.52 5.50
C GLU A 111 19.64 7.29 6.41
N CYS A 112 18.88 6.30 5.95
CA CYS A 112 18.72 5.03 6.66
C CYS A 112 19.62 3.96 6.06
N SER A 113 20.10 3.09 6.95
CA SER A 113 20.81 1.90 6.55
C SER A 113 19.87 0.88 5.91
N LEU A 114 20.41 0.05 5.00
CA LEU A 114 19.69 -1.09 4.47
C LEU A 114 19.24 -2.05 5.59
N ALA A 115 19.99 -2.14 6.69
CA ALA A 115 19.64 -2.95 7.85
C ALA A 115 18.35 -2.48 8.53
N GLU A 116 18.19 -1.17 8.73
CA GLU A 116 16.95 -0.60 9.29
C GLU A 116 15.75 -0.88 8.38
N HIS A 117 15.92 -0.77 7.06
CA HIS A 117 14.86 -1.12 6.12
C HIS A 117 14.48 -2.61 6.16
N LEU A 118 15.45 -3.51 6.35
CA LEU A 118 15.18 -4.94 6.54
C LEU A 118 14.37 -5.19 7.82
N VAL A 119 14.66 -4.45 8.89
CA VAL A 119 13.88 -4.47 10.13
C VAL A 119 12.44 -4.00 9.87
N TRP A 120 12.24 -2.93 9.11
CA TRP A 120 10.89 -2.44 8.76
C TRP A 120 10.12 -3.45 7.91
N SER A 121 10.77 -4.04 6.91
CA SER A 121 10.20 -5.07 6.04
C SER A 121 9.75 -6.30 6.85
N SER A 122 10.61 -6.77 7.76
CA SER A 122 10.31 -7.87 8.67
C SER A 122 9.15 -7.54 9.61
N HIS A 123 9.17 -6.36 10.24
CA HIS A 123 8.08 -5.89 11.11
C HIS A 123 6.73 -5.79 10.36
N LEU A 124 6.72 -5.30 9.13
CA LEU A 124 5.51 -5.24 8.31
C LEU A 124 5.03 -6.61 7.84
N ALA A 125 5.93 -7.58 7.68
CA ALA A 125 5.57 -8.95 7.36
C ALA A 125 4.89 -9.66 8.54
N THR A 126 5.35 -9.43 9.78
CA THR A 126 4.76 -10.05 10.98
C THR A 126 3.39 -9.47 11.36
N LEU A 127 3.12 -8.20 11.04
CA LEU A 127 1.86 -7.53 11.39
C LEU A 127 0.62 -8.05 10.66
N HIS A 128 0.75 -8.90 9.63
CA HIS A 128 -0.42 -9.45 8.93
C HIS A 128 -0.11 -10.81 8.28
N ASN A 129 0.01 -11.84 9.11
CA ASN A 129 -0.01 -13.24 8.66
C ASN A 129 -1.45 -13.68 8.36
N PHE A 130 -1.94 -13.42 7.15
CA PHE A 130 -2.96 -14.23 6.48
C PHE A 130 -2.84 -13.98 4.99
N LEU A 131 -2.45 -15.04 4.26
CA LEU A 131 -2.94 -15.30 2.92
C LEU A 131 -4.43 -15.65 3.02
#